data_AF-A5V1P5-F1
#
_entry.id   AF-A5V1P5-F1
#
_cell.length_a   1.000
_cell.length_b   1.000
_cell.length_c   1.000
_cell.angle_alpha   90.00
_cell.angle_beta   90.00
_cell.angle_gamma   90.00
#
_symmetry.space_group_name_H-M   'P 1'
#
loop_
_entity.id
_entity.type
_entity.pdbx_description
1 polymer ?
#
loop_
_entity_poly.entity_id
_entity_poly.type
_entity_poly.pdbx_seq_one_letter_code
_entity_poly.pdbx_strand_id
1 'polypeptide(L)' 'MIRVIPRNRRLTALVDQLLDEELSRLSVDPQIGGVSLSPSARAAVVEIVTRTIERVAREETTNTVSPVRHCA' A
#
# COMPACT_ATOMS: atom_id res chain seq x y z
N MET A 1 3.18 -20.65 -18.42
CA MET A 1 4.02 -20.33 -17.24
C MET A 1 3.34 -19.21 -16.46
N ILE A 2 2.70 -19.52 -15.33
CA ILE A 2 2.07 -18.50 -14.49
C ILE A 2 3.18 -17.89 -13.62
N ARG A 3 3.54 -16.63 -13.88
CA ARG A 3 4.43 -15.88 -12.97
C ARG A 3 3.65 -15.59 -11.70
N VAL A 4 3.89 -16.38 -10.66
CA VAL A 4 3.40 -16.08 -9.31
C VAL A 4 4.19 -14.86 -8.82
N ILE A 5 3.59 -13.68 -8.97
CA ILE A 5 4.15 -12.46 -8.40
C ILE A 5 3.85 -12.50 -6.90
N PRO A 6 4.84 -12.40 -6.01
CA PRO A 6 4.61 -12.30 -4.58
C PRO A 6 3.58 -11.20 -4.29
N ARG A 7 2.63 -11.44 -3.39
CA ARG A 7 1.57 -10.48 -3.05
C ARG A 7 2.15 -9.08 -2.76
N ASN A 8 3.32 -9.04 -2.13
CA ASN A 8 4.03 -7.80 -1.82
C ASN A 8 4.55 -7.07 -3.06
N ARG A 9 5.00 -7.79 -4.10
CA ARG A 9 5.40 -7.14 -5.38
C ARG A 9 4.23 -6.50 -6.12
N ARG A 10 3.04 -7.13 -6.09
CA ARG A 10 1.84 -6.54 -6.70
C ARG A 10 1.41 -5.28 -5.97
N LEU A 11 1.43 -5.33 -4.63
CA LEU A 11 1.10 -4.17 -3.81
C LEU A 11 2.08 -3.03 -4.02
N THR A 12 3.38 -3.32 -4.02
CA THR A 12 4.42 -2.33 -4.34
C THR A 12 4.16 -1.65 -5.68
N ALA A 13 3.90 -2.42 -6.75
CA ALA A 13 3.64 -1.85 -8.07
C ALA A 13 2.38 -0.96 -8.11
N LEU A 14 1.33 -1.34 -7.39
CA LEU A 14 0.10 -0.53 -7.30
C LEU A 14 0.34 0.79 -6.55
N VAL A 15 1.04 0.75 -5.42
CA VAL A 15 1.37 1.97 -4.65
C VAL A 15 2.26 2.89 -5.47
N ASP A 16 3.22 2.31 -6.20
CA ASP A 16 4.13 3.04 -7.06
C ASP A 16 3.40 3.76 -8.21
N GLN A 17 2.44 3.07 -8.85
CA GLN A 17 1.57 3.65 -9.88
C GLN A 17 0.67 4.76 -9.33
N LEU A 18 0.07 4.58 -8.15
CA LEU A 18 -0.74 5.61 -7.50
C LEU A 18 0.10 6.84 -7.16
N LEU A 19 1.35 6.65 -6.74
CA LEU A 19 2.26 7.77 -6.49
C LEU A 19 2.56 8.57 -7.76
N ASP A 20 2.81 7.91 -8.89
CA ASP A 20 2.98 8.64 -10.17
C ASP A 20 1.72 9.42 -10.55
N GLU A 21 0.54 8.84 -10.37
CA GLU A 21 -0.72 9.51 -10.70
C GLU A 21 -0.95 10.76 -9.84
N GLU A 22 -0.74 10.64 -8.52
CA GLU A 22 -0.89 11.78 -7.60
C GLU A 22 0.18 12.86 -7.83
N LEU A 23 1.43 12.48 -8.10
CA LEU A 23 2.49 13.44 -8.45
C LEU A 23 2.20 14.15 -9.79
N SER A 24 1.63 13.42 -10.76
CA SER A 24 1.22 14.00 -12.03
C SER A 24 0.07 14.98 -11.84
N ARG A 25 -0.94 14.65 -11.03
CA ARG A 25 -2.04 15.56 -10.67
C ARG A 25 -1.54 16.82 -9.95
N LEU A 26 -0.64 16.66 -8.99
CA LEU A 26 -0.02 17.79 -8.29
C LEU A 26 0.82 18.67 -9.24
N SER A 27 1.43 18.09 -10.27
CA SER A 27 2.18 18.84 -11.28
C SER A 27 1.30 19.60 -12.27
N VAL A 28 0.04 19.19 -12.43
CA VAL A 28 -0.95 19.89 -13.27
C VAL A 28 -1.60 21.06 -12.52
N ASP A 29 -1.55 21.07 -11.19
CA ASP A 29 -2.01 22.21 -10.40
C ASP A 29 -1.00 23.37 -10.51
N PRO A 30 -1.37 24.50 -11.16
CA PRO A 30 -0.44 25.59 -11.40
C PRO A 30 -0.03 26.34 -10.11
N GLN A 31 -0.67 26.07 -8.97
CA GLN A 31 -0.33 26.68 -7.68
C GLN A 31 0.66 25.85 -6.88
N ILE A 32 0.77 24.56 -7.18
CA ILE A 32 1.69 23.64 -6.54
C ILE A 32 2.81 23.33 -7.55
N GLY A 33 3.87 24.13 -7.55
CA GLY A 33 5.04 23.90 -8.42
C GLY A 33 5.46 22.43 -8.38
N GLY A 34 5.63 21.83 -9.58
CA GLY A 34 5.71 20.38 -9.79
C GLY A 34 6.42 19.62 -8.68
N VAL A 35 5.65 18.79 -7.97
CA VAL A 35 6.16 17.99 -6.86
C VAL A 35 6.77 16.72 -7.43
N SER A 36 8.08 16.57 -7.24
CA SER A 36 8.79 15.33 -7.55
C SER A 36 9.35 14.73 -6.27
N LEU A 37 8.99 13.47 -6.01
CA LEU A 37 9.59 12.73 -4.90
C LEU A 37 10.92 12.13 -5.35
N SER A 38 11.92 12.19 -4.46
CA SER A 38 13.15 11.45 -4.68
C SER A 38 12.86 9.94 -4.67
N PRO A 39 13.66 9.11 -5.37
CA PRO A 39 13.49 7.65 -5.38
C PRO A 39 13.47 7.04 -3.98
N SER A 40 14.24 7.59 -3.04
CA SER A 40 14.29 7.15 -1.65
C SER A 40 13.01 7.48 -0.88
N ALA A 41 12.44 8.68 -1.09
CA ALA A 41 11.15 9.04 -0.49
C ALA A 41 10.02 8.15 -1.05
N ARG A 42 10.03 7.87 -2.35
CA ARG A 42 9.08 6.98 -3.01
C ARG A 42 9.16 5.55 -2.45
N ALA A 43 10.37 5.01 -2.29
CA ALA A 43 10.57 3.70 -1.65
C ALA A 43 10.07 3.65 -0.21
N ALA A 44 10.29 4.72 0.58
CA ALA A 44 9.79 4.79 1.95
C ALA A 44 8.26 4.77 2.02
N VAL A 45 7.57 5.49 1.14
CA VAL A 45 6.10 5.47 1.09
C VAL A 45 5.59 4.07 0.77
N VAL A 46 6.17 3.41 -0.23
CA VAL A 46 5.82 2.03 -0.60
C VAL A 46 5.99 1.07 0.59
N GLU A 47 7.10 1.17 1.32
CA GLU A 47 7.35 0.31 2.49
C GLU A 47 6.33 0.56 3.61
N ILE A 48 6.06 1.83 3.93
CA ILE A 48 5.07 2.23 4.95
C ILE A 48 3.68 1.69 4.60
N VAL A 49 3.22 1.90 3.37
CA VAL A 49 1.91 1.43 2.92
C VAL A 49 1.82 -0.09 2.95
N THR A 50 2.88 -0.78 2.49
CA THR A 50 2.95 -2.24 2.52
C THR A 50 2.85 -2.78 3.96
N ARG A 51 3.66 -2.26 4.88
CA ARG A 51 3.59 -2.64 6.31
C ARG A 51 2.24 -2.35 6.94
N THR A 52 1.64 -1.21 6.60
CA THR A 52 0.34 -0.81 7.15
C THR A 52 -0.75 -1.78 6.70
N ILE A 53 -0.78 -2.15 5.43
CA ILE A 53 -1.75 -3.13 4.90
C ILE A 53 -1.52 -4.51 5.52
N GLU A 54 -0.27 -4.95 5.67
CA GLU A 54 0.05 -6.21 6.36
C GLU A 54 -0.40 -6.20 7.83
N ARG A 55 -0.24 -5.06 8.52
CA ARG A 55 -0.67 -4.90 9.91
C ARG A 55 -2.19 -4.93 10.03
N VAL A 56 -2.91 -4.17 9.21
CA VAL A 56 -4.38 -4.15 9.19
C VAL A 56 -4.92 -5.54 8.87
N ALA A 57 -4.35 -6.23 7.88
CA ALA A 57 -4.76 -7.60 7.54
C ALA A 57 -4.57 -8.57 8.71
N ARG A 58 -3.50 -8.42 9.51
CA ARG A 58 -3.30 -9.23 10.73
C ARG A 58 -4.34 -8.89 11.81
N GLU A 59 -4.62 -7.61 12.02
CA GLU A 59 -5.61 -7.13 13.00
C GLU A 59 -7.04 -7.63 12.66
N GLU A 60 -7.43 -7.62 11.38
CA GLU A 60 -8.71 -8.17 10.91
C GLU A 60 -8.80 -9.70 11.07
N THR A 61 -7.69 -10.41 10.87
CA THR A 61 -7.64 -11.87 11.06
C THR A 61 -7.75 -12.24 12.55
N THR A 62 -7.19 -11.44 13.46
CA THR A 62 -7.33 -11.66 14.91
C THR A 62 -8.73 -11.35 15.44
N ASN A 63 -9.48 -10.44 14.80
CA ASN A 63 -10.85 -10.11 15.22
C ASN A 63 -11.91 -11.12 14.74
N THR A 64 -11.63 -11.88 13.68
CA THR A 64 -12.53 -12.92 13.14
C THR A 64 -12.36 -14.28 13.81
N VAL A 65 -11.28 -14.47 14.59
CA VAL A 65 -11.06 -15.67 15.43
C VAL A 65 -11.38 -15.36 16.89
N SER A 66 -12.58 -14.83 17.16
CA SER A 66 -13.19 -15.07 18.47
C SER A 66 -13.85 -16.45 18.39
N PRO A 67 -13.31 -17.50 19.03
CA PRO A 67 -13.97 -18.79 19.04
C PRO A 67 -15.31 -18.61 19.75
N VAL A 68 -16.38 -18.93 19.02
CA VAL A 68 -17.71 -19.17 19.58
C VAL A 68 -17.51 -20.12 20.76
N ARG A 69 -17.61 -19.60 21.99
CA ARG A 69 -17.72 -20.45 23.17
C ARG A 69 -19.07 -21.14 23.06
N HIS A 70 -19.06 -22.30 22.42
CA HIS A 70 -20.11 -23.30 22.59
C HIS A 70 -20.13 -23.67 24.08
N CYS A 71 -21.10 -23.14 24.82
CA CYS A 71 -21.53 -23.74 26.07
C CYS A 71 -22.77 -24.56 25.73
N ALA A 72 -22.60 -25.87 25.71
CA ALA A 72 -23.67 -26.85 25.88
C ALA A 72 -23.99 -27.00 27.38
#